data_AF-A0A820IHG7-F1
#
_entry.id   AF-A0A820IHG7-F1
#
_cell.length_a   1.000
_cell.length_b   1.000
_cell.length_c   1.000
_cell.angle_alpha   90.00
_cell.angle_beta   90.00
_cell.angle_gamma   90.00
#
_symmetry.space_group_name_H-M   'P 1'
#
loop_
_entity.id
_entity.type
_entity.pdbx_description
1 polymer ?
#
loop_
_entity_poly.entity_id
_entity_poly.type
_entity_poly.pdbx_seq_one_letter_code
_entity_poly.pdbx_strand_id
1 'polypeptide(L)'
;MNKARRFWANLMHGYDWDKIRHLIPNEDRTDRHHSGRGYSTAFTIDQDVVDAMMLFASTNNVTMFSLSLACYYTFLFKLTNHDDDLCVVSSAANRPEKELQDMIGMFVNLLLYRINIDPNTIFKHLVQQVQQLSNEILVHASLPYQQIIDSQGKREINVLPSVFF
;
A
#
# COMPACT_ATOMS: atom_id res chain seq x y z
N MET A 1 9.15 -8.54 22.72
CA MET A 1 8.42 -8.42 21.44
C MET A 1 9.18 -7.43 20.55
N ASN A 2 9.61 -7.82 19.35
CA ASN A 2 10.39 -6.98 18.42
C ASN A 2 9.59 -5.70 18.05
N LYS A 3 10.25 -4.52 18.04
CA LYS A 3 9.62 -3.22 17.76
C LYS A 3 8.81 -3.23 16.45
N ALA A 4 9.35 -3.85 15.40
CA ALA A 4 8.67 -3.97 14.11
C ALA A 4 7.35 -4.76 14.22
N ARG A 5 7.34 -5.92 14.90
CA ARG A 5 6.11 -6.71 15.09
C ARG A 5 5.03 -5.94 15.84
N ARG A 6 5.42 -5.10 16.82
CA ARG A 6 4.47 -4.25 17.55
C ARG A 6 3.89 -3.16 16.66
N PHE A 7 4.71 -2.50 15.85
CA PHE A 7 4.25 -1.50 14.89
C PHE A 7 3.21 -2.10 13.94
N TRP A 8 3.53 -3.22 13.28
CA TRP A 8 2.63 -3.89 12.36
C TRP A 8 1.33 -4.38 13.02
N ALA A 9 1.42 -4.89 14.26
CA ALA A 9 0.25 -5.28 15.02
C ALA A 9 -0.67 -4.12 15.41
N ASN A 10 -0.09 -2.94 15.67
CA ASN A 10 -0.87 -1.73 15.94
C ASN A 10 -1.50 -1.17 14.66
N LEU A 11 -0.72 -1.09 13.58
CA LEU A 11 -1.20 -0.58 12.28
C LEU A 11 -2.40 -1.39 11.77
N MET A 12 -2.33 -2.72 11.87
CA MET A 12 -3.39 -3.61 11.38
C MET A 12 -4.44 -3.96 12.43
N HIS A 13 -4.37 -3.37 13.62
CA HIS A 13 -5.31 -3.67 14.70
C HIS A 13 -6.75 -3.36 14.27
N GLY A 14 -7.64 -4.35 14.39
CA GLY A 14 -9.05 -4.20 14.04
C GLY A 14 -9.33 -4.01 12.55
N TYR A 15 -8.34 -4.19 11.66
CA TYR A 15 -8.59 -4.15 10.23
C TYR A 15 -9.47 -5.33 9.79
N ASP A 16 -10.45 -5.07 8.94
CA ASP A 16 -11.25 -6.11 8.32
C ASP A 16 -10.50 -6.72 7.13
N TRP A 17 -9.90 -7.87 7.37
CA TRP A 17 -9.09 -8.58 6.38
C TRP A 17 -9.90 -9.16 5.21
N ASP A 18 -11.21 -9.32 5.35
CA ASP A 18 -12.05 -9.77 4.26
C ASP A 18 -12.26 -8.63 3.23
N LYS A 19 -12.21 -7.36 3.66
CA LYS A 19 -12.22 -6.20 2.75
C LYS A 19 -11.04 -6.22 1.77
N ILE A 20 -9.84 -6.53 2.22
CA ILE A 20 -8.63 -6.60 1.37
C ILE A 20 -8.84 -7.51 0.14
N ARG A 21 -9.72 -8.52 0.23
CA ARG A 21 -10.02 -9.46 -0.87
C ARG A 21 -11.07 -8.95 -1.86
N HIS A 22 -11.91 -8.00 -1.45
CA HIS A 22 -13.12 -7.59 -2.17
C HIS A 22 -13.30 -6.07 -2.26
N LEU A 23 -12.22 -5.29 -2.13
CA LEU A 23 -12.25 -3.83 -2.25
C LEU A 23 -12.82 -3.33 -3.59
N ILE A 24 -12.74 -4.12 -4.66
CA ILE A 24 -13.19 -3.72 -5.99
C ILE A 24 -14.58 -4.34 -6.27
N PRO A 25 -15.62 -3.52 -6.53
CA PRO A 25 -16.92 -4.02 -6.94
C PRO A 25 -16.81 -4.89 -8.21
N ASN A 26 -17.59 -5.98 -8.29
CA ASN A 26 -17.64 -6.96 -9.41
C ASN A 26 -16.52 -8.00 -9.53
N GLU A 27 -15.66 -8.17 -8.54
CA GLU A 27 -14.81 -9.37 -8.51
C GLU A 27 -15.56 -10.55 -7.85
N ASP A 28 -16.26 -11.34 -8.67
CA ASP A 28 -16.79 -12.65 -8.27
C ASP A 28 -15.60 -13.60 -8.00
N ARG A 29 -15.08 -13.52 -6.78
CA ARG A 29 -13.97 -14.34 -6.26
C ARG A 29 -14.49 -15.53 -5.47
N THR A 30 -15.48 -16.22 -6.04
CA THR A 30 -16.09 -17.40 -5.41
C THR A 30 -15.14 -18.60 -5.36
N ASP A 31 -14.08 -18.60 -6.17
CA ASP A 31 -13.14 -19.72 -6.25
C ASP A 31 -11.93 -19.55 -5.32
N ARG A 32 -11.69 -20.55 -4.46
CA ARG A 32 -10.52 -20.62 -3.56
C ARG A 32 -9.19 -20.87 -4.31
N HIS A 33 -9.25 -21.01 -5.63
CA HIS A 33 -8.11 -21.26 -6.50
C HIS A 33 -7.85 -20.04 -7.40
N HIS A 34 -6.68 -19.43 -7.23
CA HIS A 34 -6.23 -18.34 -8.10
C HIS A 34 -5.95 -18.87 -9.51
N SER A 35 -6.77 -18.46 -10.47
CA SER A 35 -6.58 -18.90 -11.87
C SER A 35 -5.32 -18.34 -12.53
N GLY A 36 -4.64 -17.37 -11.91
CA GLY A 36 -3.48 -16.68 -12.47
C GLY A 36 -3.80 -15.82 -13.70
N ARG A 37 -5.07 -15.75 -14.12
CA ARG A 37 -5.51 -14.92 -15.23
C ARG A 37 -5.55 -13.46 -14.79
N GLY A 38 -4.96 -12.59 -15.60
CA GLY A 38 -4.99 -11.15 -15.42
C GLY A 38 -4.99 -10.45 -16.77
N TYR A 39 -5.35 -9.18 -16.75
CA TYR A 39 -5.23 -8.28 -17.89
C TYR A 39 -4.46 -7.03 -17.45
N SER A 40 -3.70 -6.42 -18.35
CA SER A 40 -2.98 -5.18 -18.08
C SER A 40 -3.48 -4.12 -19.05
N THR A 41 -3.76 -2.93 -18.51
CA THR A 41 -4.05 -1.74 -19.29
C THR A 41 -3.01 -0.69 -18.98
N ALA A 42 -2.39 -0.14 -20.02
CA ALA A 42 -1.51 1.00 -19.89
C ALA A 42 -2.32 2.28 -20.09
N PHE A 43 -1.99 3.31 -19.33
CA PHE A 43 -2.46 4.67 -19.55
C PHE A 43 -1.28 5.62 -19.42
N THR A 44 -1.44 6.83 -19.95
CA THR A 44 -0.42 7.88 -19.87
C THR A 44 -1.02 9.08 -19.15
N ILE A 45 -0.16 9.83 -18.48
CA ILE A 45 -0.50 11.09 -17.81
C ILE A 45 0.21 12.18 -18.61
N ASP A 46 -0.53 13.23 -18.97
CA ASP A 46 0.02 14.34 -19.73
C ASP A 46 1.16 15.02 -18.97
N GLN A 47 2.17 15.52 -19.70
CA GLN A 47 3.41 16.01 -19.13
C GLN A 47 3.20 17.20 -18.19
N ASP A 48 2.25 18.08 -18.51
CA ASP A 48 1.88 19.23 -17.67
C ASP A 48 1.34 18.80 -16.30
N VAL A 49 0.58 17.71 -16.24
CA VAL A 49 0.12 17.11 -14.98
C VAL A 49 1.29 16.52 -14.20
N VAL A 50 2.21 15.81 -14.85
CA VAL A 50 3.40 15.25 -14.20
C VAL A 50 4.29 16.37 -13.63
N ASP A 51 4.48 17.46 -14.38
CA ASP A 51 5.25 18.62 -13.93
C ASP A 51 4.59 19.30 -12.73
N ALA A 52 3.26 19.46 -12.76
CA ALA A 52 2.49 19.98 -11.63
C ALA A 52 2.59 19.06 -10.39
N MET A 53 2.57 17.74 -10.57
CA MET A 53 2.78 16.78 -9.49
C MET A 53 4.19 16.85 -8.90
N MET A 54 5.23 16.99 -9.74
CA MET A 54 6.62 17.16 -9.29
C MET A 54 6.80 18.45 -8.50
N LEU A 55 6.21 19.55 -8.98
CA LEU A 55 6.21 20.83 -8.27
C LEU A 55 5.46 20.74 -6.93
N PHE A 56 4.30 20.09 -6.91
CA PHE A 56 3.55 19.86 -5.67
C PHE A 56 4.35 19.04 -4.67
N ALA A 57 4.96 17.94 -5.13
CA ALA A 57 5.74 17.04 -4.28
C ALA A 57 6.93 17.77 -3.62
N SER A 58 7.71 18.49 -4.43
CA SER A 58 8.86 19.27 -3.95
C SER A 58 8.43 20.41 -3.00
N THR A 59 7.40 21.18 -3.34
CA THR A 59 6.91 22.29 -2.52
C THR A 59 6.38 21.83 -1.15
N ASN A 60 5.83 20.62 -1.07
CA ASN A 60 5.25 20.09 0.17
C ASN A 60 6.17 19.11 0.91
N ASN A 61 7.42 18.93 0.46
CA ASN A 61 8.39 17.98 1.02
C ASN A 61 7.85 16.54 1.12
N VAL A 62 7.18 16.09 0.05
CA VAL A 62 6.67 14.72 -0.08
C VAL A 62 7.26 14.05 -1.30
N THR A 63 7.28 12.72 -1.30
CA THR A 63 7.76 11.93 -2.44
C THR A 63 6.68 11.79 -3.50
N MET A 64 7.10 11.56 -4.76
CA MET A 64 6.17 11.24 -5.84
C MET A 64 5.37 9.96 -5.53
N PHE A 65 5.99 8.98 -4.85
CA PHE A 65 5.31 7.79 -4.38
C PHE A 65 4.14 8.12 -3.44
N SER A 66 4.38 8.92 -2.40
CA SER A 66 3.33 9.27 -1.42
C SER A 66 2.22 10.12 -2.04
N LEU A 67 2.56 11.02 -2.97
CA LEU A 67 1.57 11.78 -3.74
C LEU A 67 0.69 10.87 -4.60
N SER A 68 1.31 10.00 -5.40
CA SER A 68 0.58 9.08 -6.28
C SER A 68 -0.24 8.06 -5.50
N LEU A 69 0.27 7.57 -4.36
CA LEU A 69 -0.47 6.69 -3.46
C LEU A 69 -1.67 7.41 -2.83
N ALA A 70 -1.54 8.69 -2.45
CA ALA A 70 -2.68 9.49 -1.98
C ALA A 70 -3.75 9.71 -3.08
N CYS A 71 -3.33 9.94 -4.33
CA CYS A 71 -4.25 9.97 -5.48
C CYS A 71 -4.98 8.63 -5.62
N TYR A 72 -4.26 7.51 -5.48
CA TYR A 72 -4.84 6.18 -5.58
C TYR A 72 -5.83 5.89 -4.44
N TYR A 73 -5.52 6.27 -3.20
CA TYR A 73 -6.49 6.20 -2.10
C TYR A 73 -7.74 7.03 -2.35
N THR A 74 -7.59 8.23 -2.91
CA THR A 74 -8.73 9.09 -3.28
C THR A 74 -9.59 8.43 -4.36
N PHE A 75 -8.97 7.74 -5.31
CA PHE A 75 -9.67 6.94 -6.32
C PHE A 75 -10.43 5.77 -5.68
N LEU A 76 -9.76 4.98 -4.84
CA LEU A 76 -10.36 3.85 -4.14
C LEU A 76 -11.53 4.29 -3.25
N PHE A 77 -11.36 5.36 -2.47
CA PHE A 77 -12.41 5.94 -1.63
C PHE A 77 -13.69 6.24 -2.43
N LYS A 78 -13.55 6.80 -3.63
CA LYS A 78 -14.69 7.05 -4.52
C LYS A 78 -15.25 5.77 -5.13
N LEU A 79 -14.39 4.80 -5.45
CA LEU A 79 -14.78 3.52 -6.05
C LEU A 79 -15.53 2.61 -5.06
N THR A 80 -15.19 2.67 -3.77
CA THR A 80 -15.73 1.82 -2.70
C THR A 80 -16.96 2.40 -2.01
N ASN A 81 -17.64 3.39 -2.62
CA ASN A 81 -18.75 4.13 -2.01
C ASN A 81 -18.36 4.80 -0.67
N HIS A 82 -17.18 5.41 -0.61
CA HIS A 82 -16.69 6.17 0.55
C HIS A 82 -16.33 5.30 1.78
N ASP A 83 -15.81 4.09 1.57
CA ASP A 83 -15.15 3.33 2.66
C ASP A 83 -13.88 4.07 3.09
N ASP A 84 -13.81 4.44 4.36
CA ASP A 84 -12.76 5.25 4.93
C ASP A 84 -11.55 4.43 5.40
N ASP A 85 -11.70 3.14 5.72
CA ASP A 85 -10.60 2.28 6.20
C ASP A 85 -10.01 1.42 5.06
N LEU A 86 -9.02 1.99 4.37
CA LEU A 86 -8.44 1.40 3.16
C LEU A 86 -7.04 0.87 3.41
N CYS A 87 -6.76 -0.33 2.88
CA CYS A 87 -5.43 -0.93 2.89
C CYS A 87 -4.97 -1.28 1.47
N VAL A 88 -3.79 -0.81 1.12
CA VAL A 88 -3.12 -1.03 -0.17
C VAL A 88 -1.79 -1.71 0.10
N VAL A 89 -1.32 -2.54 -0.82
CA VAL A 89 0.03 -3.09 -0.75
C VAL A 89 0.93 -2.52 -1.81
N SER A 90 2.13 -2.14 -1.40
CA SER A 90 3.21 -1.78 -2.32
C SER A 90 4.39 -2.70 -2.11
N SER A 91 5.15 -2.91 -3.18
CA SER A 91 6.44 -3.58 -3.11
C SER A 91 7.53 -2.59 -2.69
N ALA A 92 8.51 -3.06 -1.93
CA ALA A 92 9.70 -2.30 -1.57
C ALA A 92 10.96 -3.15 -1.75
N ALA A 93 12.03 -2.52 -2.23
CA ALA A 93 13.34 -3.15 -2.28
C ALA A 93 13.88 -3.37 -0.86
N ASN A 94 14.10 -4.62 -0.46
CA ASN A 94 14.65 -4.98 0.84
C ASN A 94 16.16 -5.28 0.70
N ARG A 95 16.92 -4.25 0.30
CA ARG A 95 18.39 -4.30 0.17
C ARG A 95 19.04 -3.29 1.15
N PRO A 96 18.97 -3.52 2.47
CA PRO A 96 19.44 -2.56 3.47
C PRO A 96 20.97 -2.43 3.47
N GLU A 97 21.68 -3.52 3.17
CA GLU A 97 23.14 -3.53 3.13
C GLU A 97 23.66 -3.19 1.73
N LYS A 98 24.77 -2.42 1.68
CA LYS A 98 25.40 -2.01 0.43
C LYS A 98 25.84 -3.21 -0.41
N GLU A 99 26.31 -4.28 0.23
CA GLU A 99 26.75 -5.53 -0.41
C GLU A 99 25.61 -6.24 -1.17
N LEU A 100 24.36 -6.01 -0.75
CA LEU A 100 23.20 -6.60 -1.38
C LEU A 100 22.72 -5.79 -2.59
N GLN A 101 23.21 -4.58 -2.85
CA GLN A 101 22.69 -3.74 -3.93
C GLN A 101 22.93 -4.36 -5.32
N ASP A 102 24.11 -4.96 -5.52
CA ASP A 102 24.53 -5.51 -6.81
C ASP A 102 24.23 -7.02 -6.97
N MET A 103 23.57 -7.62 -5.97
CA MET A 103 23.32 -9.07 -5.95
C MET A 103 22.07 -9.45 -6.75
N ILE A 104 22.17 -10.49 -7.58
CA ILE A 104 21.00 -11.05 -8.29
C ILE A 104 20.21 -11.94 -7.32
N GLY A 105 18.93 -11.65 -7.10
CA GLY A 105 18.05 -12.40 -6.20
C GLY A 105 16.70 -11.74 -5.94
N MET A 106 15.80 -12.46 -5.26
CA MET A 106 14.48 -11.94 -4.86
C MET A 106 14.59 -11.24 -3.50
N PHE A 107 14.68 -9.92 -3.54
CA PHE A 107 14.76 -9.07 -2.34
C PHE A 107 13.54 -8.17 -2.17
N VAL A 108 12.48 -8.39 -2.93
CA VAL A 108 11.27 -7.58 -2.80
C VAL A 108 10.51 -8.03 -1.56
N ASN A 109 10.14 -7.08 -0.71
CA ASN A 109 9.16 -7.32 0.35
C ASN A 109 7.87 -6.55 0.05
N LEU A 110 6.75 -7.09 0.54
CA LEU A 110 5.44 -6.46 0.43
C LEU A 110 5.10 -5.74 1.73
N LEU A 111 4.67 -4.48 1.60
CA LEU A 111 4.36 -3.61 2.72
C LEU A 111 2.90 -3.18 2.64
N LEU A 112 2.21 -3.25 3.78
CA LEU A 112 0.81 -2.87 3.93
C LEU A 112 0.72 -1.39 4.32
N TYR A 113 0.03 -0.60 3.51
CA TYR A 113 -0.29 0.78 3.77
C TYR A 113 -1.78 0.84 4.13
N ARG A 114 -2.09 0.98 5.42
CA ARG A 114 -3.47 1.16 5.89
C ARG A 114 -3.66 2.61 6.32
N ILE A 115 -4.69 3.26 5.80
CA ILE A 115 -5.10 4.61 6.22
C ILE A 115 -6.59 4.64 6.54
N ASN A 116 -6.96 5.53 7.45
CA ASN A 116 -8.34 6.00 7.56
C ASN A 116 -8.45 7.38 6.87
N ILE A 117 -9.39 7.51 5.93
CA ILE A 117 -9.63 8.74 5.16
C ILE A 117 -10.78 9.52 5.81
N ASP A 118 -10.47 10.71 6.33
CA ASP A 118 -11.51 11.67 6.70
C ASP A 118 -11.99 12.43 5.44
N PRO A 119 -13.27 12.33 5.05
CA PRO A 119 -13.80 13.03 3.86
C PRO A 119 -13.75 14.56 3.96
N ASN A 120 -13.58 15.12 5.16
CA ASN A 120 -13.47 16.56 5.37
C ASN A 120 -12.03 17.07 5.26
N THR A 121 -11.06 16.17 5.19
CA THR A 121 -9.64 16.51 5.11
C THR A 121 -9.28 17.01 3.70
N ILE A 122 -8.59 18.14 3.61
CA ILE A 122 -8.08 18.62 2.32
C ILE A 122 -6.99 17.68 1.77
N PHE A 123 -6.95 17.53 0.45
CA PHE A 123 -6.04 16.57 -0.21
C PHE A 123 -4.56 16.70 0.22
N LYS A 124 -4.08 17.93 0.44
CA LYS A 124 -2.72 18.17 0.93
C LYS A 124 -2.42 17.45 2.25
N HIS A 125 -3.36 17.43 3.19
CA HIS A 125 -3.19 16.75 4.47
C HIS A 125 -3.22 15.22 4.32
N LEU A 126 -4.06 14.70 3.41
CA LEU A 126 -4.02 13.28 3.04
C LEU A 126 -2.63 12.89 2.50
N VAL A 127 -2.05 13.72 1.62
CA VAL A 127 -0.70 13.44 1.09
C VAL A 127 0.36 13.44 2.20
N GLN A 128 0.26 14.36 3.17
CA GLN A 128 1.14 14.40 4.33
C GLN A 128 0.98 13.18 5.23
N GLN A 129 -0.25 12.73 5.48
CA GLN A 129 -0.54 11.51 6.22
C GLN A 129 0.08 10.28 5.54
N VAL A 130 -0.07 10.16 4.23
CA VAL A 130 0.53 9.06 3.45
C VAL A 130 2.05 9.13 3.46
N GLN A 131 2.64 10.33 3.38
CA GLN A 131 4.10 10.51 3.49
C GLN A 131 4.63 10.09 4.87
N GLN A 132 3.96 10.50 5.95
CA GLN A 132 4.34 10.11 7.31
C GLN A 132 4.24 8.60 7.48
N LEU A 133 3.12 8.00 7.07
CA LEU A 133 2.93 6.55 7.11
C LEU A 133 4.00 5.82 6.30
N SER A 134 4.35 6.33 5.12
CA SER A 134 5.39 5.74 4.27
C SER A 134 6.74 5.71 4.99
N ASN A 135 7.11 6.79 5.68
CA ASN A 135 8.35 6.84 6.45
C ASN A 135 8.33 5.83 7.61
N GLU A 136 7.22 5.74 8.36
CA GLU A 136 7.08 4.79 9.47
C GLU A 136 7.13 3.33 9.00
N ILE A 137 6.47 3.01 7.89
CA ILE A 137 6.49 1.68 7.27
C ILE A 137 7.91 1.31 6.83
N LEU A 138 8.65 2.23 6.20
CA LEU A 138 10.00 1.96 5.70
C LEU A 138 10.99 1.63 6.84
N VAL A 139 10.83 2.23 8.02
CA VAL A 139 11.62 1.88 9.22
C VAL A 139 11.42 0.41 9.65
N HIS A 140 10.29 -0.19 9.28
CA HIS A 140 9.91 -1.56 9.64
C HIS A 140 9.80 -2.52 8.44
N ALA A 141 10.31 -2.11 7.27
CA ALA A 141 10.17 -2.82 6.01
C ALA A 141 10.93 -4.14 5.92
N SER A 142 11.86 -4.42 6.84
CA SER A 142 12.61 -5.69 6.83
C SER A 142 11.79 -6.88 7.38
N LEU A 143 10.63 -6.64 8.01
CA LEU A 143 9.78 -7.73 8.49
C LEU A 143 9.03 -8.34 7.29
N PRO A 144 9.20 -9.64 6.98
CA PRO A 144 8.55 -10.25 5.84
C PRO A 144 7.02 -10.19 5.96
N TYR A 145 6.34 -9.95 4.83
CA TYR A 145 4.87 -9.92 4.74
C TYR A 145 4.21 -11.11 5.46
N GLN A 146 4.68 -12.34 5.22
CA GLN A 146 4.10 -13.52 5.86
C GLN A 146 4.14 -13.44 7.40
N GLN A 147 5.23 -12.90 7.96
CA GLN A 147 5.32 -12.73 9.42
C GLN A 147 4.38 -11.63 9.93
N ILE A 148 4.09 -10.61 9.12
CA ILE A 148 3.07 -9.60 9.44
C ILE A 148 1.72 -10.29 9.53
N ILE A 149 1.32 -11.04 8.51
CA ILE A 149 0.05 -11.78 8.45
C ILE A 149 -0.10 -12.80 9.59
N ASP A 150 0.95 -13.59 9.84
CA ASP A 150 0.95 -14.60 10.91
C ASP A 150 0.75 -13.97 12.29
N SER A 151 1.33 -12.78 12.52
CA SER A 151 1.15 -12.03 13.77
C SER A 151 -0.28 -11.56 14.01
N GLN A 152 -1.10 -11.49 12.97
CA GLN A 152 -2.52 -11.13 13.02
C GLN A 152 -3.44 -12.34 13.14
N GLY A 153 -2.88 -13.56 13.23
CA GLY A 153 -3.65 -14.80 13.25
C GLY A 153 -4.27 -15.16 11.90
N LYS A 154 -3.81 -14.56 10.79
CA LYS A 154 -4.39 -14.69 9.45
C LYS A 154 -3.61 -15.66 8.54
N ARG A 155 -3.20 -16.81 9.08
CA ARG A 155 -2.31 -17.79 8.40
C ARG A 155 -2.84 -18.33 7.07
N GLU A 156 -4.14 -18.24 6.82
CA GLU A 156 -4.78 -18.69 5.58
C GLU A 156 -4.77 -17.63 4.46
N ILE A 157 -4.34 -16.40 4.74
CA ILE A 157 -4.10 -15.38 3.70
C ILE A 157 -2.74 -15.64 3.06
N ASN A 158 -2.68 -16.70 2.25
CA ASN A 158 -1.55 -16.97 1.35
C ASN A 158 -1.67 -16.23 0.02
N VAL A 159 -2.65 -15.33 -0.06
CA VAL A 159 -2.97 -14.60 -1.27
C VAL A 159 -2.38 -13.20 -1.19
N LEU A 160 -1.77 -12.80 -2.31
CA LEU A 160 -1.45 -11.41 -2.54
C LEU A 160 -2.75 -10.56 -2.54
N PRO A 161 -2.80 -9.44 -1.81
CA PRO A 161 -3.96 -8.57 -1.74
C PRO A 161 -4.48 -8.17 -3.13
N SER A 162 -5.77 -7.85 -3.21
CA SER A 162 -6.37 -7.46 -4.50
C SER A 162 -5.90 -6.12 -5.02
N VAL A 163 -5.43 -5.27 -4.11
CA VAL A 163 -5.09 -3.87 -4.35
C VAL A 163 -3.58 -3.69 -4.18
N PHE A 164 -2.88 -3.71 -5.31
CA PHE A 164 -1.46 -3.39 -5.41
C PHE A 164 -1.26 -2.00 -6.02
N PHE A 165 -0.30 -1.27 -5.48
CA PHE A 165 0.21 -0.02 -6.00
C PHE A 165 1.61 -0.20 -6.57
#